data_AF-A0A2W7C963-F1
#
_entry.id   AF-A0A2W7C963-F1
#
_cell.length_a   1.000
_cell.length_b   1.000
_cell.length_c   1.000
_cell.angle_alpha   90.00
_cell.angle_beta   90.00
_cell.angle_gamma   90.00
#
_symmetry.space_group_name_H-M   'P 1'
#
loop_
_entity.id
_entity.type
_entity.pdbx_description
1 polymer ?
#
loop_
_entity_poly.entity_id
_entity_poly.type
_entity_poly.pdbx_seq_one_letter_code
_entity_poly.pdbx_strand_id
1 'polypeptide(L)'
;MALNKPWDEATDKIEAKQNGIDVSQPDWQAKWRRLAISRLGESYAANFNPILPWVGLRFAMDSELPIPEWVLGYFYESAGILNQLIRDGTRRGGRKETESVGRMLGFGADGKGQTSAFREVTLQDRDTKIAVQVVCGIEVNGWSQEKSIGEVARDQRLSEATVERAYDRYRVAAETRLSNFIKP
;
A
#
# COMPACT_ATOMS: atom_id res chain seq x y z
N MET A 1 -24.83 -10.82 1.97
CA MET A 1 -23.56 -11.50 2.28
C MET A 1 -22.54 -10.42 2.59
N ALA A 2 -22.27 -10.14 3.86
CA ALA A 2 -21.30 -9.10 4.22
C ALA A 2 -19.90 -9.64 3.89
N LEU A 3 -19.25 -9.09 2.87
CA LEU A 3 -17.83 -9.30 2.65
C LEU A 3 -17.14 -8.87 3.94
N ASN A 4 -16.49 -9.81 4.65
CA ASN A 4 -15.62 -9.51 5.80
C ASN A 4 -14.71 -8.37 5.38
N LYS A 5 -14.94 -7.14 5.85
CA LYS A 5 -14.16 -5.96 5.45
C LYS A 5 -12.69 -6.30 5.73
N PRO A 6 -11.81 -6.38 4.72
CA PRO A 6 -10.39 -6.70 4.91
C PRO A 6 -9.59 -5.74 5.82
N TRP A 7 -10.23 -4.69 6.36
CA TRP A 7 -9.62 -3.70 7.24
C TRP A 7 -10.52 -3.55 8.46
N ASP A 8 -9.93 -3.56 9.66
CA ASP A 8 -10.66 -3.31 10.89
C ASP A 8 -10.79 -1.80 11.16
N GLU A 9 -11.87 -1.40 11.83
CA GLU A 9 -12.11 -0.02 12.24
C GLU A 9 -10.98 0.51 13.15
N ALA A 10 -10.30 -0.38 13.87
CA ALA A 10 -9.19 -0.02 14.74
C ALA A 10 -8.00 0.54 13.95
N THR A 11 -7.64 -0.09 12.83
CA THR A 11 -6.57 0.36 11.91
C THR A 11 -6.93 1.70 11.30
N ASP A 12 -8.17 1.88 10.85
CA ASP A 12 -8.66 3.17 10.35
C ASP A 12 -8.56 4.26 11.41
N LYS A 13 -8.92 3.99 12.67
CA LYS A 13 -8.81 4.98 13.75
C LYS A 13 -7.36 5.35 14.03
N ILE A 14 -6.46 4.38 13.99
CA ILE A 14 -5.02 4.61 14.18
C ILE A 14 -4.49 5.52 13.06
N GLU A 15 -4.74 5.15 11.80
CA GLU A 15 -4.29 5.90 10.63
C GLU A 15 -4.93 7.29 10.56
N ALA A 16 -6.22 7.42 10.91
CA ALA A 16 -6.90 8.71 10.99
C ALA A 16 -6.23 9.63 12.02
N LYS A 17 -5.95 9.13 13.23
CA LYS A 17 -5.25 9.89 14.27
C LYS A 17 -3.86 10.34 13.83
N GLN A 18 -3.08 9.44 13.22
CA GLN A 18 -1.75 9.78 12.68
C GLN A 18 -1.77 10.90 11.65
N ASN A 19 -2.94 11.16 11.06
CA ASN A 19 -3.16 12.17 10.05
C ASN A 19 -3.97 13.37 10.56
N GLY A 20 -4.02 13.56 11.87
CA GLY A 20 -4.63 14.72 12.52
C GLY A 20 -6.16 14.72 12.49
N ILE A 21 -6.80 13.56 12.25
CA ILE A 21 -8.26 13.45 12.21
C ILE A 21 -8.77 13.06 13.61
N ASP A 22 -9.66 13.88 14.15
CA ASP A 22 -10.36 13.59 15.39
C ASP A 22 -11.38 12.46 15.20
N VAL A 23 -11.01 11.26 15.69
CA VAL A 23 -11.84 10.04 15.61
C VAL A 23 -13.03 10.02 16.56
N SER A 24 -13.20 11.04 17.40
CA SER A 24 -14.40 11.19 18.23
C SER A 24 -15.57 11.81 17.47
N GLN A 25 -15.30 12.50 16.35
CA GLN A 25 -16.33 13.14 15.52
C GLN A 25 -17.11 12.12 14.71
N PRO A 26 -18.45 12.22 14.56
CA PRO A 26 -19.25 11.22 13.85
C PRO A 26 -18.88 11.05 12.36
N ASP A 27 -18.22 12.03 11.74
CA ASP A 27 -17.80 12.01 10.34
C ASP A 27 -16.32 11.65 10.13
N TRP A 28 -15.61 11.22 11.18
CA TRP A 28 -14.18 10.96 11.16
C TRP A 28 -13.78 9.96 10.07
N GLN A 29 -14.59 8.91 9.86
CA GLN A 29 -14.28 7.85 8.92
C GLN A 29 -14.37 8.35 7.47
N ALA A 30 -15.38 9.18 7.16
CA ALA A 30 -15.51 9.77 5.84
C ALA A 30 -14.35 10.76 5.54
N LYS A 31 -13.96 11.57 6.54
CA LYS A 31 -12.79 12.47 6.44
C LYS A 31 -11.51 11.68 6.17
N TRP A 32 -11.28 10.61 6.93
CA TRP A 32 -10.12 9.75 6.77
C TRP A 32 -10.08 9.11 5.38
N ARG A 33 -11.20 8.53 4.95
CA ARG A 33 -11.29 7.84 3.66
C ARG A 33 -11.06 8.79 2.48
N ARG A 34 -11.58 10.02 2.54
CA ARG A 34 -11.28 11.06 1.53
C ARG A 34 -9.80 11.40 1.49
N LEU A 35 -9.18 11.62 2.65
CA LEU A 35 -7.74 11.92 2.72
C LEU A 35 -6.90 10.77 2.19
N ALA A 36 -7.21 9.54 2.59
CA ALA A 36 -6.52 8.34 2.13
C ALA A 36 -6.63 8.17 0.61
N ILE A 37 -7.83 8.34 0.04
CA ILE A 37 -8.05 8.30 -1.41
C ILE A 37 -7.24 9.39 -2.14
N SER A 38 -7.18 10.62 -1.60
CA SER A 38 -6.37 11.70 -2.18
C SER A 38 -4.89 11.33 -2.24
N ARG A 39 -4.34 10.82 -1.13
CA ARG A 39 -2.94 10.41 -1.05
C ARG A 39 -2.61 9.20 -1.94
N LEU A 40 -3.56 8.28 -2.11
CA LEU A 40 -3.42 7.20 -3.10
C LEU A 40 -3.32 7.78 -4.52
N GLY A 41 -4.12 8.80 -4.83
CA GLY A 41 -4.06 9.51 -6.11
C GLY A 41 -2.73 10.24 -6.33
N GLU A 42 -2.22 10.95 -5.32
CA GLU A 42 -0.89 11.59 -5.36
C GLU A 42 0.22 10.57 -5.58
N SER A 43 0.16 9.44 -4.86
CA SER A 43 1.12 8.35 -5.00
C SER A 43 1.07 7.73 -6.40
N TYR A 44 -0.14 7.53 -6.94
CA TYR A 44 -0.36 7.01 -8.28
C TYR A 44 0.17 7.96 -9.38
N ALA A 45 0.01 9.27 -9.20
CA ALA A 45 0.52 10.27 -10.11
C ALA A 45 2.06 10.36 -10.06
N ALA A 46 2.67 10.22 -8.88
CA ALA A 46 4.12 10.26 -8.71
C ALA A 46 4.81 8.99 -9.21
N ASN A 47 4.21 7.82 -8.98
CA ASN A 47 4.71 6.54 -9.43
C ASN A 47 3.53 5.67 -9.89
N PHE A 48 3.52 5.34 -11.18
CA PHE A 48 2.44 4.54 -11.76
C PHE A 48 2.41 3.16 -11.09
N ASN A 49 1.38 2.94 -10.27
CA ASN A 49 1.17 1.68 -9.59
C ASN A 49 -0.27 1.20 -9.80
N PRO A 50 -0.48 0.16 -10.63
CA PRO A 50 -1.80 -0.34 -11.01
C PRO A 50 -2.63 -0.89 -9.84
N ILE A 51 -2.04 -1.13 -8.66
CA ILE A 51 -2.79 -1.54 -7.46
C ILE A 51 -3.54 -0.37 -6.82
N LEU A 52 -3.00 0.85 -6.89
CA LEU A 52 -3.59 2.00 -6.20
C LEU A 52 -5.01 2.33 -6.68
N PRO A 53 -5.34 2.28 -7.99
CA PRO A 53 -6.72 2.43 -8.47
C PRO A 53 -7.70 1.41 -7.88
N TRP A 54 -7.28 0.15 -7.69
CA TRP A 54 -8.13 -0.87 -7.05
C TRP A 54 -8.40 -0.55 -5.57
N VAL A 55 -7.38 -0.10 -4.84
CA VAL A 55 -7.52 0.31 -3.44
C VAL A 55 -8.42 1.54 -3.33
N GLY A 56 -8.21 2.53 -4.20
CA GLY A 56 -9.01 3.76 -4.27
C GLY A 56 -10.48 3.49 -4.59
N LEU A 57 -10.77 2.66 -5.60
CA LEU A 57 -12.13 2.22 -5.93
C LEU A 57 -12.81 1.59 -4.72
N ARG A 58 -12.12 0.66 -4.06
CA ARG A 58 -12.67 -0.02 -2.90
C ARG A 58 -12.92 0.93 -1.74
N PHE A 59 -11.99 1.83 -1.41
CA PHE A 59 -12.16 2.80 -0.32
C PHE A 59 -13.35 3.72 -0.59
N ALA A 60 -13.54 4.14 -1.84
CA ALA A 60 -14.69 4.94 -2.24
C ALA A 60 -16.00 4.17 -2.02
N MET A 61 -16.07 2.93 -2.54
CA MET A 61 -17.26 2.07 -2.42
C MET A 61 -17.59 1.69 -0.98
N ASP A 62 -16.60 1.24 -0.18
CA ASP A 62 -16.78 0.82 1.22
C ASP A 62 -17.26 1.97 2.13
N SER A 63 -17.08 3.22 1.68
CA SER A 63 -17.39 4.45 2.43
C SER A 63 -18.49 5.28 1.78
N GLU A 64 -19.15 4.76 0.73
CA GLU A 64 -20.19 5.46 -0.04
C GLU A 64 -19.73 6.85 -0.54
N LEU A 65 -18.45 6.98 -0.85
CA LEU A 65 -17.87 8.20 -1.41
C LEU A 65 -17.90 8.15 -2.95
N PRO A 66 -17.97 9.31 -3.62
CA PRO A 66 -17.80 9.37 -5.07
C PRO A 66 -16.46 8.76 -5.49
N ILE A 67 -16.49 7.96 -6.55
CA ILE A 67 -15.28 7.37 -7.13
C ILE A 67 -14.47 8.50 -7.80
N PRO A 68 -13.17 8.68 -7.47
CA PRO A 68 -12.34 9.72 -8.07
C PRO A 68 -12.10 9.52 -9.57
N GLU A 69 -11.92 10.62 -10.30
CA GLU A 69 -11.64 10.58 -11.75
C GLU A 69 -10.38 9.79 -12.10
N TRP A 70 -9.31 9.88 -11.31
CA TRP A 70 -8.07 9.12 -11.57
C TRP A 70 -8.30 7.60 -11.50
N VAL A 71 -9.21 7.16 -10.64
CA VAL A 71 -9.62 5.74 -10.55
C VAL A 71 -10.44 5.37 -11.79
N LEU A 72 -11.43 6.18 -12.14
CA LEU A 72 -12.29 5.94 -13.31
C LEU A 72 -11.48 5.94 -14.61
N GLY A 73 -10.56 6.88 -14.77
CA GLY A 73 -9.66 6.99 -15.92
C GLY A 73 -8.83 5.72 -16.11
N TYR A 74 -8.21 5.23 -15.02
CA TYR A 74 -7.47 3.96 -15.06
C TYR A 74 -8.31 2.79 -15.57
N PHE A 75 -9.53 2.63 -15.05
CA PHE A 75 -10.41 1.53 -15.46
C PHE A 75 -10.93 1.68 -16.88
N TYR A 76 -11.21 2.92 -17.31
CA TYR A 76 -11.62 3.22 -18.67
C TYR A 76 -10.51 2.86 -19.68
N GLU A 77 -9.28 3.30 -19.43
CA GLU A 77 -8.11 2.98 -20.26
C GLU A 77 -7.83 1.47 -20.28
N SER A 78 -7.88 0.83 -19.11
CA SER A 78 -7.73 -0.61 -18.98
C SER A 78 -8.81 -1.37 -19.75
N ALA A 79 -10.06 -0.92 -19.71
CA ALA A 79 -11.14 -1.53 -20.50
C ALA A 79 -10.88 -1.38 -22.01
N GLY A 80 -10.37 -0.23 -22.46
CA GLY A 80 -9.95 -0.02 -23.85
C GLY A 80 -8.90 -1.02 -24.33
N ILE A 81 -7.84 -1.21 -23.54
CA ILE A 81 -6.78 -2.17 -23.83
C ILE A 81 -7.31 -3.61 -23.83
N LEU A 82 -8.16 -3.98 -22.87
CA LEU A 82 -8.78 -5.32 -22.84
C LEU A 82 -9.63 -5.59 -24.09
N ASN A 83 -10.45 -4.62 -24.48
CA ASN A 83 -11.25 -4.73 -25.71
C ASN A 83 -10.37 -4.86 -26.95
N GLN A 84 -9.24 -4.16 -27.00
CA GLN A 84 -8.27 -4.29 -28.08
C GLN A 84 -7.63 -5.68 -28.09
N LEU A 85 -7.20 -6.21 -26.94
CA LEU A 85 -6.66 -7.57 -26.83
C LEU A 85 -7.65 -8.63 -27.31
N ILE A 86 -8.94 -8.48 -26.95
CA ILE A 86 -10.01 -9.38 -27.40
C ILE A 86 -10.20 -9.28 -28.92
N ARG A 87 -10.21 -8.06 -29.48
CA ARG A 87 -10.40 -7.81 -30.92
C ARG A 87 -9.24 -8.28 -31.77
N ASP A 88 -8.01 -8.03 -31.32
CA ASP A 88 -6.78 -8.38 -32.03
C ASP A 88 -6.56 -9.89 -32.07
N GLY A 89 -7.35 -10.66 -31.29
CA GLY A 89 -7.56 -12.08 -31.47
C GLY A 89 -6.24 -12.83 -31.56
N THR A 90 -5.47 -12.86 -30.48
CA THR A 90 -4.23 -13.65 -30.43
C THR A 90 -4.54 -15.14 -30.49
N ARG A 91 -4.70 -15.66 -31.72
CA ARG A 91 -4.89 -17.08 -32.07
C ARG A 91 -3.79 -18.03 -31.58
N ARG A 92 -2.85 -17.60 -30.72
CA ARG A 92 -1.77 -18.42 -30.18
C ARG A 92 -1.45 -18.06 -28.73
N GLY A 93 -2.25 -18.60 -27.81
CA GLY A 93 -1.84 -18.96 -26.46
C GLY A 93 -2.38 -18.07 -25.34
N GLY A 94 -3.42 -18.55 -24.65
CA GLY A 94 -4.02 -17.88 -23.48
C GLY A 94 -3.05 -17.54 -22.34
N ARG A 95 -1.82 -18.06 -22.35
CA ARG A 95 -0.75 -17.64 -21.44
C ARG A 95 -0.35 -16.17 -21.63
N LYS A 96 -0.32 -15.66 -22.87
CA LYS A 96 0.02 -14.24 -23.15
C LYS A 96 -1.12 -13.30 -22.77
N GLU A 97 -2.36 -13.73 -22.94
CA GLU A 97 -3.55 -12.98 -22.52
C GLU A 97 -3.61 -12.89 -20.99
N THR A 98 -3.47 -14.01 -20.28
CA THR A 98 -3.43 -14.03 -18.80
C THR A 98 -2.27 -13.22 -18.24
N GLU A 99 -1.09 -13.22 -18.87
CA GLU A 99 0.03 -12.36 -18.45
C GLU A 99 -0.27 -10.87 -18.70
N SER A 100 -0.90 -10.52 -19.83
CA SER A 100 -1.24 -9.14 -20.17
C SER A 100 -2.32 -8.59 -19.24
N VAL A 101 -3.39 -9.37 -19.01
CA VAL A 101 -4.41 -9.07 -18.01
C VAL A 101 -3.79 -8.99 -16.62
N GLY A 102 -2.92 -9.94 -16.26
CA GLY A 102 -2.21 -9.95 -14.98
C GLY A 102 -1.42 -8.67 -14.73
N ARG A 103 -0.68 -8.15 -15.72
CA ARG A 103 0.03 -6.85 -15.60
C ARG A 103 -0.94 -5.68 -15.40
N MET A 104 -2.02 -5.64 -16.17
CA MET A 104 -3.07 -4.61 -16.02
C MET A 104 -3.81 -4.68 -14.68
N LEU A 105 -3.80 -5.82 -14.00
CA LEU A 105 -4.33 -5.95 -12.66
C LEU A 105 -3.26 -5.68 -11.57
N GLY A 106 -2.01 -5.40 -11.97
CA GLY A 106 -0.87 -5.22 -11.07
C GLY A 106 -0.25 -6.51 -10.52
N PHE A 107 -0.73 -7.67 -10.96
CA PHE A 107 -0.21 -8.99 -10.58
C PHE A 107 0.95 -9.47 -11.45
N GLY A 108 1.04 -9.01 -12.69
CA GLY A 108 2.11 -9.33 -13.63
C GLY A 108 3.34 -8.45 -13.43
N ALA A 109 4.53 -9.01 -13.65
CA ALA A 109 5.77 -8.24 -13.72
C ALA A 109 5.93 -7.60 -15.11
N ASP A 110 6.53 -6.41 -15.18
CA ASP A 110 6.76 -5.69 -16.44
C ASP A 110 7.89 -6.31 -17.29
N GLY A 111 8.62 -7.29 -16.75
CA GLY A 111 9.69 -7.99 -17.46
C GLY A 111 10.22 -9.22 -16.72
N LYS A 112 11.07 -10.00 -17.40
CA LYS A 112 11.73 -11.17 -16.82
C LYS A 112 12.66 -10.73 -15.69
N GLY A 113 12.37 -11.16 -14.46
CA GLY A 113 13.14 -10.79 -13.26
C GLY A 113 12.66 -9.53 -12.55
N GLN A 114 11.62 -8.86 -13.05
CA GLN A 114 11.02 -7.73 -12.35
C GLN A 114 9.97 -8.19 -11.35
N THR A 115 9.79 -7.38 -10.30
CA THR A 115 8.79 -7.61 -9.27
C THR A 115 7.48 -6.97 -9.75
N SER A 116 6.35 -7.65 -9.61
CA SER A 116 5.05 -7.05 -9.96
C SER A 116 4.73 -5.88 -9.02
N ALA A 117 4.00 -4.89 -9.51
CA ALA A 117 3.60 -3.72 -8.70
C ALA A 117 2.91 -4.13 -7.39
N PHE A 118 2.08 -5.18 -7.40
CA PHE A 118 1.49 -5.74 -6.19
C PHE A 118 2.53 -6.24 -5.19
N ARG A 119 3.52 -6.98 -5.67
CA ARG A 119 4.59 -7.49 -4.81
C ARG A 119 5.49 -6.36 -4.32
N GLU A 120 5.69 -5.31 -5.11
CA GLU A 120 6.41 -4.11 -4.69
C GLU A 120 5.69 -3.37 -3.56
N VAL A 121 4.37 -3.14 -3.67
CA VAL A 121 3.57 -2.54 -2.57
C VAL A 121 3.62 -3.40 -1.32
N THR A 122 3.48 -4.71 -1.47
CA THR A 122 3.52 -5.64 -0.33
C THR A 122 4.88 -5.64 0.35
N LEU A 123 5.96 -5.61 -0.42
CA LEU A 123 7.32 -5.52 0.10
C LEU A 123 7.58 -4.16 0.76
N GLN A 124 7.11 -3.06 0.17
CA GLN A 124 7.22 -1.72 0.74
C GLN A 124 6.49 -1.61 2.09
N ASP A 125 5.26 -2.11 2.18
CA ASP A 125 4.50 -2.09 3.44
C ASP A 125 5.21 -2.90 4.53
N ARG A 126 5.66 -4.12 4.18
CA ARG A 126 6.46 -4.96 5.09
C ARG A 126 7.72 -4.24 5.55
N ASP A 127 8.49 -3.68 4.62
CA ASP A 127 9.79 -3.06 4.93
C ASP A 127 9.60 -1.77 5.75
N THR A 128 8.53 -1.01 5.51
CA THR A 128 8.19 0.14 6.33
C THR A 128 7.80 -0.28 7.75
N LYS A 129 7.05 -1.38 7.92
CA LYS A 129 6.72 -1.93 9.25
C LYS A 129 7.96 -2.39 10.01
N ILE A 130 8.89 -3.05 9.32
CA ILE A 130 10.20 -3.42 9.86
C ILE A 130 10.94 -2.17 10.36
N ALA A 131 11.03 -1.12 9.52
CA ALA A 131 11.70 0.12 9.89
C ALA A 131 11.05 0.79 11.11
N VAL A 132 9.72 0.80 11.21
CA VAL A 132 9.00 1.32 12.40
C VAL A 132 9.40 0.56 13.66
N GLN A 133 9.47 -0.78 13.61
CA GLN A 133 9.86 -1.56 14.79
C GLN A 133 11.30 -1.29 15.22
N VAL A 134 12.21 -1.10 14.27
CA VAL A 134 13.60 -0.72 14.58
C VAL A 134 13.65 0.67 15.23
N VAL A 135 12.95 1.65 14.68
CA VAL A 135 12.88 3.00 15.29
C VAL A 135 12.25 2.94 16.69
N CYS A 136 11.20 2.14 16.90
CA CYS A 136 10.62 1.93 18.23
C CYS A 136 11.63 1.36 19.23
N GLY A 137 12.42 0.36 18.84
CA GLY A 137 13.44 -0.21 19.72
C GLY A 137 14.49 0.83 20.13
N ILE A 138 14.87 1.72 19.22
CA ILE A 138 15.81 2.82 19.49
C ILE A 138 15.17 3.87 20.40
N GLU A 139 14.04 4.45 19.99
CA GLU A 139 13.46 5.64 20.61
C GLU A 139 12.67 5.33 21.90
N VAL A 140 11.99 4.18 21.95
CA VAL A 140 11.14 3.81 23.10
C VAL A 140 11.90 2.95 24.09
N ASN A 141 12.67 1.98 23.61
CA ASN A 141 13.38 1.05 24.49
C ASN A 141 14.84 1.44 24.76
N GLY A 142 15.33 2.52 24.14
CA GLY A 142 16.71 3.01 24.31
C GLY A 142 17.78 2.04 23.80
N TRP A 143 17.45 1.18 22.83
CA TRP A 143 18.40 0.22 22.30
C TRP A 143 19.36 0.87 21.31
N SER A 144 20.58 0.31 21.21
CA SER A 144 21.44 0.64 20.07
C SER A 144 20.78 0.18 18.77
N GLN A 145 21.12 0.82 17.65
CA GLN A 145 20.63 0.41 16.33
C GLN A 145 20.92 -1.07 16.06
N GLU A 146 22.14 -1.53 16.34
CA GLU A 146 22.55 -2.94 16.17
C GLU A 146 21.66 -3.89 16.98
N LYS A 147 21.44 -3.59 18.27
CA LYS A 147 20.55 -4.39 19.11
C LYS A 147 19.12 -4.39 18.55
N SER A 148 18.61 -3.23 18.15
CA SER A 148 17.25 -3.15 17.63
C SER A 148 17.06 -3.91 16.31
N ILE A 149 18.06 -3.87 15.42
CA ILE A 149 18.08 -4.67 14.18
C ILE A 149 18.08 -6.16 14.52
N GLY A 150 18.95 -6.59 15.44
CA GLY A 150 19.06 -8.00 15.86
C GLY A 150 17.78 -8.54 16.51
N GLU A 151 17.13 -7.75 17.37
CA GLU A 151 15.85 -8.14 17.99
C GLU A 151 14.74 -8.27 16.93
N VAL A 152 14.57 -7.28 16.06
CA VAL A 152 13.55 -7.33 14.98
C VAL A 152 13.81 -8.47 14.00
N ALA A 153 15.07 -8.73 13.66
CA ALA A 153 15.46 -9.85 12.80
C ALA A 153 15.06 -11.19 13.43
N ARG A 154 15.29 -11.37 14.74
CA ARG A 154 14.90 -12.57 15.48
C ARG A 154 13.39 -12.75 15.54
N ASP A 155 12.66 -11.69 15.90
CA ASP A 155 11.21 -11.73 16.08
C ASP A 155 10.48 -12.02 14.77
N GLN A 156 10.94 -11.40 13.67
CA GLN A 156 10.34 -11.60 12.35
C GLN A 156 10.92 -12.78 11.57
N ARG A 157 11.91 -13.50 12.12
CA ARG A 157 12.63 -14.60 11.45
C ARG A 157 13.23 -14.18 10.10
N LEU A 158 13.84 -13.00 10.07
CA LEU A 158 14.52 -12.42 8.91
C LEU A 158 16.02 -12.36 9.15
N SER A 159 16.81 -12.25 8.08
CA SER A 159 18.24 -11.93 8.20
C SER A 159 18.42 -10.48 8.67
N GLU A 160 19.41 -10.20 9.51
CA GLU A 160 19.76 -8.82 9.92
C GLU A 160 19.99 -7.89 8.71
N ALA A 161 20.69 -8.36 7.67
CA ALA A 161 20.90 -7.60 6.43
C ALA A 161 19.61 -7.24 5.67
N THR A 162 18.50 -7.93 5.90
CA THR A 162 17.18 -7.56 5.33
C THR A 162 16.51 -6.48 6.17
N VAL A 163 16.62 -6.59 7.49
CA VAL A 163 16.11 -5.58 8.43
C VAL A 163 16.88 -4.27 8.29
N GLU A 164 18.20 -4.32 8.19
CA GLU A 164 19.07 -3.17 7.96
C GLU A 164 18.72 -2.45 6.65
N ARG A 165 18.61 -3.18 5.53
CA ARG A 165 18.19 -2.59 4.24
C ARG A 165 16.81 -1.94 4.29
N ALA A 166 15.86 -2.56 5.00
CA ALA A 166 14.52 -2.00 5.16
C ALA A 166 14.55 -0.73 6.02
N TYR A 167 15.28 -0.76 7.14
CA TYR A 167 15.49 0.38 8.02
C TYR A 167 16.14 1.54 7.26
N ASP A 168 17.29 1.34 6.63
CA ASP A 168 18.01 2.40 5.90
C ASP A 168 17.13 3.07 4.84
N ARG A 169 16.33 2.27 4.13
CA ARG A 169 15.46 2.76 3.06
C ARG A 169 14.24 3.53 3.57
N TYR A 170 13.66 3.14 4.71
CA TYR A 170 12.38 3.65 5.19
C TYR A 170 12.45 4.36 6.55
N ARG A 171 13.65 4.63 7.08
CA ARG A 171 13.87 5.28 8.38
C ARG A 171 13.08 6.56 8.54
N VAL A 172 13.14 7.49 7.58
CA VAL A 172 12.46 8.79 7.66
C VAL A 172 10.93 8.62 7.75
N ALA A 173 10.38 7.70 6.96
CA ALA A 173 8.95 7.38 7.00
C ALA A 173 8.56 6.75 8.35
N ALA A 174 9.42 5.89 8.90
CA ALA A 174 9.23 5.26 10.19
C ALA A 174 9.29 6.26 11.37
N GLU A 175 10.28 7.17 11.39
CA GLU A 175 10.40 8.24 12.39
C GLU A 175 9.19 9.18 12.35
N THR A 176 8.71 9.54 11.15
CA THR A 176 7.50 10.35 10.97
C THR A 176 6.28 9.64 11.55
N ARG A 177 6.11 8.35 11.28
CA ARG A 177 5.02 7.56 11.86
C ARG A 177 5.09 7.50 13.39
N LEU A 178 6.28 7.27 13.95
CA LEU A 178 6.45 7.15 15.40
C LEU A 178 6.23 8.48 16.13
N SER A 179 6.73 9.59 15.58
CA SER A 179 6.54 10.92 16.17
C SER A 179 5.06 11.31 16.29
N ASN A 180 4.24 10.97 15.28
CA ASN A 180 2.78 11.15 15.33
C ASN A 180 2.06 10.31 16.41
N PHE A 181 2.71 9.26 16.94
CA PHE A 181 2.14 8.46 18.05
C PHE A 181 2.61 8.92 19.43
N ILE A 182 3.87 9.36 19.55
CA ILE A 182 4.47 9.69 20.85
C ILE A 182 4.20 11.15 21.23
N LYS A 183 4.05 12.05 20.25
CA LYS A 183 3.78 13.47 20.48
C LYS A 183 2.40 13.82 19.88
N PRO A 184 1.32 13.81 20.66
CA PRO A 184 0.00 14.25 20.20
C PRO A 184 -0.04 15.76 19.90
#